data_AF-A0A950U3I1-F1
#
_entry.id   AF-A0A950U3I1-F1
#
_cell.length_a   1.000
_cell.length_b   1.000
_cell.length_c   1.000
_cell.angle_alpha   90.00
_cell.angle_beta   90.00
_cell.angle_gamma   90.00
#
_symmetry.space_group_name_H-M   'P 1'
#
loop_
_entity.id
_entity.type
_entity.pdbx_description
1 polymer ?
#
loop_
_entity_poly.entity_id
_entity_poly.type
_entity_poly.pdbx_seq_one_letter_code
_entity_poly.pdbx_strand_id
1 'polypeptide(L)'
;MVTPAAFVPLRHPIFRLLWSANVVTALGTWMQNTGAGWLMTSLSPDALSVSLVQAATILPTFLLALPAGALADTVDRRHFMIGCQIWTMAAACVLALLTYAHAIDATGLIALTFAVGMGT
;
A
#
# COMPACT_ATOMS: atom_id res chain seq x y z
N MET A 1 -8.09 29.35 23.77
CA MET A 1 -8.55 29.12 22.39
C MET A 1 -9.31 27.80 22.37
N VAL A 2 -10.62 27.83 22.09
CA VAL A 2 -11.44 26.62 21.98
C VAL A 2 -11.01 25.91 20.70
N THR A 3 -10.35 24.76 20.80
CA THR A 3 -10.08 23.93 19.63
C THR A 3 -11.42 23.51 19.03
N PRO A 4 -11.65 23.70 17.73
CA PRO A 4 -12.85 23.20 17.06
C PRO A 4 -13.08 21.74 17.43
N ALA A 5 -14.34 21.32 17.64
CA ALA A 5 -14.68 19.97 18.11
C ALA A 5 -14.01 18.85 17.29
N ALA A 6 -13.76 19.09 16.00
CA ALA A 6 -13.06 18.19 15.09
C ALA A 6 -11.59 17.88 15.47
N PHE A 7 -10.89 18.79 16.15
CA PHE A 7 -9.47 18.61 16.53
C PHE A 7 -9.28 18.12 17.97
N VAL A 8 -10.36 17.93 18.72
CA VAL A 8 -10.31 17.40 20.10
C VAL A 8 -9.64 16.02 20.17
N PRO A 9 -9.88 15.06 19.25
CA PRO A 9 -9.21 13.76 19.26
C PRO A 9 -7.67 13.83 19.11
N LEU A 10 -7.15 14.81 18.37
CA LEU A 10 -5.69 15.01 18.15
C LEU A 10 -4.95 15.46 19.41
N ARG A 11 -5.67 15.80 20.49
CA ARG A 11 -5.06 16.10 21.79
C ARG A 11 -4.53 14.85 22.48
N HIS A 12 -5.08 13.67 22.17
CA HIS A 12 -4.61 12.42 22.74
C HIS A 12 -3.32 11.96 22.00
N PRO A 13 -2.19 11.78 22.69
CA PRO A 13 -0.89 11.54 22.05
C PRO A 13 -0.88 10.24 21.20
N ILE A 14 -1.54 9.19 21.68
CA ILE A 14 -1.66 7.92 20.94
C ILE A 14 -2.50 8.11 19.66
N PHE A 15 -3.59 8.87 19.74
CA PHE A 15 -4.45 9.12 18.59
C PHE A 15 -3.71 9.96 17.55
N ARG A 16 -2.99 11.01 17.98
CA ARG A 16 -2.18 11.85 17.10
C ARG A 16 -1.11 11.04 16.36
N LEU A 17 -0.43 10.12 17.04
CA LEU A 17 0.58 9.24 16.44
C LEU A 17 -0.04 8.31 15.39
N LEU A 18 -1.14 7.63 15.73
CA LEU A 18 -1.84 6.74 14.79
C LEU A 18 -2.40 7.51 13.59
N TRP A 19 -2.96 8.70 13.83
CA TRP A 19 -3.50 9.55 12.78
C TRP A 19 -2.40 10.01 11.82
N SER A 20 -1.27 10.51 12.32
CA SER A 20 -0.16 10.93 11.46
C SER A 20 0.42 9.76 10.67
N ALA A 21 0.56 8.59 11.29
CA ALA A 21 1.04 7.38 10.61
C ALA A 21 0.07 6.99 9.48
N ASN A 22 -1.24 6.99 9.74
CA ASN A 22 -2.24 6.66 8.74
C ASN A 22 -2.26 7.67 7.58
N VAL A 23 -2.14 8.97 7.85
CA VAL A 23 -2.05 9.99 6.80
C VAL A 23 -0.83 9.76 5.91
N VAL A 24 0.35 9.50 6.49
CA VAL A 24 1.57 9.22 5.74
C VAL A 24 1.43 7.95 4.91
N THR A 25 0.89 6.87 5.49
CA THR A 25 0.66 5.61 4.78
C THR A 25 -0.32 5.80 3.62
N ALA A 26 -1.45 6.48 3.85
CA ALA A 26 -2.43 6.74 2.79
C ALA A 26 -1.82 7.54 1.63
N LEU A 27 -1.06 8.59 1.93
CA LEU A 27 -0.37 9.37 0.90
C LEU A 27 0.60 8.51 0.10
N GLY A 28 1.40 7.68 0.76
CA GLY A 28 2.32 6.74 0.10
C GLY A 28 1.59 5.79 -0.85
N THR A 29 0.49 5.19 -0.40
CA THR A 29 -0.33 4.28 -1.21
C THR A 29 -0.92 4.98 -2.44
N TRP A 30 -1.45 6.21 -2.29
CA TRP A 30 -1.95 6.98 -3.42
C TRP A 30 -0.85 7.33 -4.42
N MET A 31 0.31 7.77 -3.94
CA MET A 31 1.47 8.04 -4.79
C MET A 31 1.91 6.80 -5.56
N GLN A 32 1.95 5.64 -4.90
CA GLN A 32 2.32 4.38 -5.54
C GLN A 32 1.30 3.96 -6.60
N ASN A 33 0.01 4.04 -6.31
CA ASN A 33 -1.05 3.65 -7.26
C ASN A 33 -1.04 4.55 -8.50
N THR A 34 -0.95 5.88 -8.32
CA THR A 34 -0.84 6.82 -9.45
C THR A 34 0.46 6.64 -10.22
N GLY A 35 1.57 6.43 -9.50
CA GLY A 35 2.89 6.20 -10.09
C GLY A 35 2.95 4.92 -10.91
N ALA A 36 2.40 3.81 -10.41
CA ALA A 36 2.34 2.53 -11.12
C ALA A 36 1.45 2.62 -12.36
N GLY A 37 0.30 3.29 -12.26
CA GLY A 37 -0.58 3.53 -13.40
C GLY A 37 0.12 4.32 -14.52
N TRP A 38 0.85 5.39 -14.16
CA TRP A 38 1.63 6.17 -15.13
C TRP A 38 2.82 5.37 -15.68
N LEU A 39 3.59 4.70 -14.83
CA LEU A 39 4.75 3.92 -15.29
C LEU A 39 4.33 2.81 -16.28
N MET A 40 3.16 2.20 -16.08
CA MET A 40 2.62 1.24 -17.04
C MET A 40 2.34 1.87 -18.40
N THR A 41 1.79 3.09 -18.45
CA THR A 41 1.53 3.75 -19.75
C THR A 41 2.81 4.08 -20.51
N SER A 42 3.91 4.34 -19.81
CA SER A 42 5.22 4.52 -20.45
C SER A 42 5.87 3.21 -20.91
N LEU A 43 5.59 2.09 -20.24
CA LEU A 43 6.14 0.76 -20.59
C LEU A 43 5.35 0.07 -21.69
N SER A 44 4.02 0.14 -21.63
CA SER A 44 3.12 -0.51 -22.58
C SER A 44 1.86 0.35 -22.76
N PRO A 45 1.62 0.93 -23.96
CA PRO A 45 0.46 1.78 -24.20
C PRO A 45 -0.86 1.00 -24.35
N ASP A 46 -0.89 -0.30 -24.01
CA ASP A 46 -2.07 -1.14 -24.11
C ASP A 46 -3.01 -0.97 -22.90
N ALA A 47 -4.29 -0.73 -23.16
CA ALA A 47 -5.31 -0.46 -22.15
C ALA A 47 -5.53 -1.64 -21.19
N LEU A 48 -5.29 -2.86 -21.68
CA LEU A 48 -5.38 -4.10 -20.90
C LEU A 48 -4.33 -4.11 -19.78
N SER A 49 -3.10 -3.71 -20.09
CA SER A 49 -1.99 -3.70 -19.12
C SER A 49 -2.21 -2.70 -17.98
N VAL A 50 -2.72 -1.51 -18.30
CA VAL A 50 -3.08 -0.49 -17.29
C VAL A 50 -4.21 -0.97 -16.38
N SER A 51 -5.21 -1.64 -16.97
CA SER A 51 -6.32 -2.21 -16.22
C SER A 51 -5.86 -3.34 -15.29
N LEU A 52 -4.88 -4.13 -15.71
CA LEU A 52 -4.27 -5.18 -14.88
C LEU A 52 -3.51 -4.62 -13.68
N VAL A 53 -2.86 -3.46 -13.78
CA VAL A 53 -2.24 -2.79 -12.63
C VAL A 53 -3.29 -2.43 -11.58
N GLN A 54 -4.42 -1.84 -12.01
CA GLN A 54 -5.52 -1.51 -11.11
C GLN A 54 -6.12 -2.76 -10.46
N ALA A 55 -6.29 -3.85 -11.22
CA ALA A 55 -6.72 -5.12 -10.68
C ALA A 55 -5.71 -5.65 -9.65
N ALA A 56 -4.41 -5.59 -9.95
CA ALA A 56 -3.34 -6.05 -9.06
C ALA A 56 -3.26 -5.27 -7.75
N THR A 57 -3.68 -4.01 -7.70
CA THR A 57 -3.75 -3.24 -6.46
C THR A 57 -4.85 -3.73 -5.52
N ILE A 58 -6.03 -4.10 -6.04
CA ILE A 58 -7.22 -4.38 -5.22
C ILE A 58 -7.43 -5.88 -4.98
N LEU A 59 -7.10 -6.70 -5.97
CA LEU A 59 -7.27 -8.16 -5.94
C LEU A 59 -6.60 -8.84 -4.74
N PRO A 60 -5.35 -8.56 -4.36
CA PRO A 60 -4.72 -9.24 -3.22
C PRO A 60 -5.44 -8.91 -1.91
N THR A 61 -5.81 -7.66 -1.66
CA THR A 61 -6.60 -7.28 -0.49
C THR A 61 -7.93 -8.03 -0.46
N PHE A 62 -8.61 -8.15 -1.60
CA PHE A 62 -9.86 -8.91 -1.69
C PHE A 62 -9.67 -10.40 -1.37
N LEU A 63 -8.64 -11.03 -1.95
CA LEU A 63 -8.33 -12.44 -1.72
C LEU A 63 -7.89 -12.72 -0.28
N LEU A 64 -7.15 -11.78 0.31
CA LEU A 64 -6.58 -11.93 1.64
C LEU A 64 -7.45 -11.40 2.76
N ALA A 65 -8.54 -10.68 2.49
CA ALA A 65 -9.40 -10.09 3.53
C ALA A 65 -9.92 -11.13 4.55
N LEU A 66 -10.42 -12.27 4.07
CA LEU A 66 -10.92 -13.35 4.92
C LEU A 66 -9.81 -14.08 5.70
N PRO A 67 -8.75 -14.61 5.04
CA PRO A 67 -7.69 -15.31 5.76
C PRO A 67 -6.87 -14.39 6.67
N ALA A 68 -6.64 -13.14 6.27
CA ALA A 68 -5.96 -12.16 7.12
C ALA A 68 -6.77 -11.83 8.37
N GLY A 69 -8.11 -11.78 8.29
CA GLY A 69 -8.98 -11.64 9.45
C GLY A 69 -8.85 -12.82 10.41
N ALA A 70 -8.97 -14.04 9.90
CA ALA A 70 -8.81 -15.25 10.71
C ALA A 70 -7.40 -15.38 11.34
N LEU A 71 -6.35 -14.99 10.60
CA LEU A 71 -4.99 -14.92 11.14
C LEU A 71 -4.88 -13.84 12.22
N ALA A 72 -5.40 -12.63 11.99
CA ALA A 72 -5.32 -11.54 12.97
C ALA A 72 -6.02 -11.84 14.30
N ASP A 73 -7.00 -12.75 14.30
CA ASP A 73 -7.68 -13.21 15.51
C ASP A 73 -6.90 -14.30 16.27
N THR A 74 -6.00 -15.02 15.60
CA THR A 74 -5.23 -16.13 16.17
C THR A 74 -3.80 -15.77 16.56
N VAL A 75 -3.17 -14.82 15.87
CA VAL A 75 -1.84 -14.28 16.22
C VAL A 75 -1.93 -12.93 16.91
N ASP A 76 -0.85 -12.56 17.62
CA ASP A 76 -0.69 -11.23 18.18
C ASP A 76 -0.85 -10.15 17.11
N ARG A 77 -2.00 -9.47 17.13
CA ARG A 77 -2.39 -8.44 16.18
C ARG A 77 -1.30 -7.38 15.95
N ARG A 78 -0.55 -7.02 17.01
CA ARG A 78 0.55 -6.05 16.91
C ARG A 78 1.70 -6.59 16.04
N HIS A 79 2.14 -7.82 16.27
CA HIS A 79 3.23 -8.43 15.51
C HIS A 79 2.82 -8.68 14.06
N PHE A 80 1.57 -9.11 13.85
CA PHE A 80 1.00 -9.30 12.51
C PHE A 80 1.00 -7.99 11.70
N MET A 81 0.46 -6.90 12.27
CA MET A 81 0.45 -5.58 11.60
C MET A 81 1.86 -5.07 11.27
N ILE A 82 2.83 -5.26 12.18
CA ILE A 82 4.23 -4.86 11.93
C ILE A 82 4.82 -5.69 10.78
N GLY A 83 4.54 -7.00 10.74
CA GLY A 83 4.97 -7.88 9.64
C GLY A 83 4.45 -7.44 8.28
N CYS A 84 3.14 -7.15 8.19
CA CYS A 84 2.52 -6.61 6.99
C CYS A 84 3.16 -5.28 6.55
N GLN A 85 3.39 -4.36 7.50
CA GLN A 85 4.02 -3.08 7.18
C GLN A 85 5.46 -3.24 6.66
N ILE A 86 6.24 -4.16 7.25
CA ILE A 86 7.60 -4.47 6.78
C ILE A 86 7.56 -5.07 5.37
N TRP A 87 6.61 -5.99 5.11
CA TRP A 87 6.41 -6.59 3.79
C TRP A 87 6.11 -5.54 2.73
N THR A 88 5.12 -4.68 2.98
CA THR A 88 4.72 -3.60 2.07
C THR A 88 5.89 -2.65 1.81
N MET A 89 6.64 -2.29 2.85
CA MET A 89 7.82 -1.43 2.72
C MET A 89 8.92 -2.09 1.89
N ALA A 90 9.20 -3.37 2.11
CA ALA A 90 10.20 -4.12 1.34
C ALA A 90 9.81 -4.22 -0.14
N ALA A 91 8.55 -4.56 -0.43
CA ALA A 91 8.05 -4.66 -1.80
C ALA A 91 8.06 -3.30 -2.52
N ALA A 92 7.67 -2.22 -1.84
CA ALA A 92 7.75 -0.87 -2.37
C ALA A 92 9.19 -0.41 -2.61
N CYS A 93 10.14 -0.74 -1.73
CA CYS A 93 11.56 -0.47 -1.93
C CYS A 93 12.12 -1.21 -3.14
N VAL A 94 11.80 -2.49 -3.33
CA VAL A 94 12.22 -3.26 -4.50
C VAL A 94 11.65 -2.65 -5.78
N LEU A 95 10.36 -2.29 -5.78
CA LEU A 95 9.73 -1.61 -6.90
C LEU A 95 10.43 -0.29 -7.25
N ALA A 96 10.72 0.53 -6.24
CA ALA A 96 11.40 1.80 -6.41
C ALA A 96 12.82 1.63 -6.97
N LEU A 97 13.60 0.67 -6.45
CA LEU A 97 14.96 0.39 -6.91
C LEU A 97 14.99 -0.13 -8.35
N LEU A 98 14.11 -1.05 -8.71
CA LEU A 98 14.02 -1.59 -10.07
C LEU A 98 13.56 -0.54 -11.08
N THR A 99 12.61 0.31 -10.68
CA THR A 99 12.16 1.45 -11.49
C THR A 99 13.29 2.46 -11.70
N TYR A 100 14.03 2.79 -10.64
CA TYR A 100 15.19 3.69 -10.73
C TYR A 100 16.30 3.11 -11.64
N ALA A 101 16.55 1.82 -11.55
CA ALA A 101 17.52 1.11 -12.39
C ALA A 101 17.05 0.89 -13.85
N HIS A 102 15.83 1.29 -14.20
CA HIS A 102 15.21 1.05 -15.50
C HIS A 102 15.17 -0.44 -15.91
N ALA A 103 15.15 -1.33 -14.92
CA ALA A 103 15.15 -2.78 -15.10
C ALA A 103 13.75 -3.40 -14.93
N ILE A 104 12.70 -2.56 -14.94
CA ILE A 104 11.34 -2.99 -14.67
C ILE A 104 10.54 -3.15 -15.97
N ASP A 105 10.00 -4.35 -16.15
CA ASP A 105 9.09 -4.67 -17.25
C ASP A 105 7.62 -4.58 -16.78
N ALA A 106 6.68 -4.53 -17.73
CA ALA A 106 5.24 -4.46 -17.46
C ALA A 106 4.76 -5.56 -16.48
N THR A 107 5.19 -6.80 -16.68
CA THR A 107 4.84 -7.92 -15.79
C THR A 107 5.46 -7.77 -14.41
N GLY A 108 6.70 -7.27 -14.32
CA GLY A 108 7.38 -7.00 -13.05
C GLY A 108 6.67 -5.92 -12.23
N LEU A 109 6.19 -4.87 -12.91
CA LEU A 109 5.38 -3.82 -12.30
C LEU A 109 4.06 -4.36 -11.73
N ILE A 110 3.33 -5.20 -12.48
CA ILE A 110 2.09 -5.82 -12.03
C ILE A 110 2.36 -6.72 -10.81
N ALA A 111 3.38 -7.59 -10.90
CA ALA A 111 3.71 -8.53 -9.84
C ALA A 111 4.11 -7.83 -8.53
N LEU A 112 4.91 -6.76 -8.62
CA LEU A 112 5.33 -5.99 -7.44
C LEU A 112 4.19 -5.13 -6.88
N THR A 113 3.33 -4.58 -7.72
CA THR A 113 2.12 -3.88 -7.28
C THR A 113 1.18 -4.82 -6.53
N PHE A 114 1.01 -6.05 -7.05
CA PHE A 114 0.27 -7.11 -6.35
C PHE A 114 0.93 -7.46 -5.01
N ALA A 115 2.25 -7.60 -4.98
CA ALA A 115 2.98 -7.91 -3.76
C ALA A 115 2.80 -6.83 -2.68
N VAL A 116 2.82 -5.56 -3.07
CA VAL A 116 2.55 -4.44 -2.16
C VAL A 116 1.13 -4.54 -1.61
N GLY A 117 0.14 -4.80 -2.46
CA GLY A 117 -1.26 -4.94 -2.05
C GLY A 117 -1.56 -6.12 -1.12
N MET A 118 -0.66 -7.11 -1.02
CA MET A 118 -0.82 -8.22 -0.06
C MET A 118 -0.59 -7.80 1.39
N GLY A 119 0.19 -6.74 1.63
CA GLY A 119 0.51 -6.27 2.99
C GLY A 119 -0.25 -5.02 3.43
N THR A 120 -1.17 -4.53 2.60
CA THR A 120 -2.05 -3.38 2.89
C THR A 120 -3.42 -3.85 3.34
#